data_AF-A0A241ZGS0-F1
#
_entry.id   AF-A0A241ZGS0-F1
#
_cell.length_a   1.000
_cell.length_b   1.000
_cell.length_c   1.000
_cell.angle_alpha   90.00
_cell.angle_beta   90.00
_cell.angle_gamma   90.00
#
_symmetry.space_group_name_H-M   'P 1'
#
loop_
_entity.id
_entity.type
_entity.pdbx_description
1 polymer ?
#
loop_
_entity_poly.entity_id
_entity_poly.type
_entity_poly.pdbx_seq_one_letter_code
_entity_poly.pdbx_strand_id
1 'polypeptide(L)'
;MTNPNLAKQDYLREIAAKLAAAEFGGKAAIVKTACDFLSLSKPQLYRELEKVGFKSERKQRSDKGKTVVPTEVAEMVGGMVHVATRANGKKTLPMTTALEMLIADGKAPKVSAATVARVMKQNMCHPKQLA
;
A
#
# COMPACT_ATOMS: atom_id res chain seq x y z
N MET A 1 -20.83 -11.22 -19.26
CA MET A 1 -21.15 -10.64 -17.94
C MET A 1 -21.57 -11.79 -17.05
N THR A 2 -20.78 -12.16 -16.04
CA THR A 2 -21.13 -13.24 -15.12
C THR A 2 -22.32 -12.74 -14.30
N ASN A 3 -23.50 -13.33 -14.48
CA ASN A 3 -24.64 -13.02 -13.64
C ASN A 3 -24.22 -13.24 -12.18
N PRO A 4 -24.19 -12.19 -11.34
CA PRO A 4 -23.94 -12.42 -9.94
C PRO A 4 -25.10 -13.27 -9.41
N ASN A 5 -24.76 -14.31 -8.64
CA ASN A 5 -25.76 -15.05 -7.90
C ASN A 5 -26.44 -14.06 -6.93
N LEU A 6 -27.67 -13.65 -7.24
CA LEU A 6 -28.40 -12.61 -6.54
C LEU A 6 -28.55 -12.95 -5.05
N ALA A 7 -28.84 -14.22 -4.74
CA ALA A 7 -28.93 -14.71 -3.37
C ALA A 7 -27.62 -14.52 -2.58
N LYS A 8 -26.47 -14.73 -3.23
CA LYS A 8 -25.16 -14.47 -2.61
C LYS A 8 -24.97 -12.97 -2.35
N GLN A 9 -25.34 -12.10 -3.28
CA GLN A 9 -25.21 -10.66 -3.11
C GLN A 9 -26.10 -10.13 -1.98
N ASP A 10 -27.34 -10.59 -1.90
CA ASP A 10 -28.27 -10.18 -0.85
C ASP A 10 -27.81 -10.66 0.53
N TYR A 11 -27.30 -11.89 0.62
CA TYR A 11 -26.68 -12.38 1.85
C TYR A 11 -25.48 -11.51 2.27
N LEU A 12 -24.61 -11.13 1.33
CA LEU A 12 -23.48 -10.23 1.63
C LEU A 12 -23.94 -8.85 2.11
N ARG A 13 -25.03 -8.30 1.54
CA ARG A 13 -25.62 -7.03 2.00
C ARG A 13 -26.19 -7.15 3.43
N GLU A 14 -26.83 -8.26 3.75
CA GLU A 14 -27.32 -8.54 5.11
C GLU A 14 -26.15 -8.63 6.11
N ILE A 15 -25.09 -9.36 5.77
CA ILE A 15 -23.89 -9.44 6.60
C ILE A 15 -23.23 -8.07 6.76
N ALA A 16 -23.17 -7.26 5.69
CA ALA A 16 -22.64 -5.89 5.75
C ALA A 16 -23.44 -5.03 6.74
N ALA A 17 -24.77 -5.09 6.72
CA ALA A 17 -25.63 -4.39 7.67
C ALA A 17 -25.41 -4.86 9.11
N LYS A 18 -25.33 -6.19 9.34
CA LYS A 18 -25.02 -6.76 10.66
C LYS A 18 -23.65 -6.31 11.18
N LEU A 19 -22.64 -6.24 10.32
CA LEU A 19 -21.30 -5.79 10.70
C LEU A 19 -21.24 -4.29 11.02
N ALA A 20 -22.08 -3.48 10.38
CA ALA A 20 -22.21 -2.05 10.69
C ALA A 20 -22.93 -1.83 12.04
N ALA A 21 -23.97 -2.61 12.33
CA ALA A 21 -24.72 -2.52 13.59
C ALA A 21 -24.04 -3.22 14.78
N ALA A 22 -23.02 -4.06 14.55
CA ALA A 22 -22.39 -4.84 15.59
C ALA A 22 -21.56 -4.00 16.57
N GLU A 23 -21.81 -4.20 17.87
CA GLU A 23 -21.04 -3.61 18.96
C GLU A 23 -19.59 -4.13 19.02
N PHE A 24 -18.79 -3.50 19.89
CA PHE A 24 -17.41 -3.90 20.13
C PHE A 24 -17.33 -5.39 20.51
N GLY A 25 -16.49 -6.16 19.80
CA GLY A 25 -16.34 -7.60 20.00
C GLY A 25 -17.33 -8.48 19.22
N GLY A 26 -18.51 -7.98 18.81
CA GLY A 26 -19.54 -8.77 18.12
C GLY A 26 -19.21 -9.14 16.67
N LYS A 27 -18.34 -8.34 16.02
CA LYS A 27 -17.98 -8.51 14.60
C LYS A 27 -17.31 -9.86 14.29
N ALA A 28 -16.58 -10.44 15.25
CA ALA A 28 -15.83 -11.68 15.03
C ALA A 28 -16.74 -12.90 14.81
N ALA A 29 -17.83 -13.02 15.58
CA ALA A 29 -18.79 -14.11 15.46
C ALA A 29 -19.53 -14.04 14.11
N ILE A 30 -20.00 -12.85 13.72
CA ILE A 30 -20.69 -12.62 12.44
C ILE A 30 -19.80 -13.03 11.26
N VAL A 31 -18.53 -12.59 11.28
CA VAL A 31 -17.56 -12.95 10.24
C VAL A 31 -17.34 -14.46 10.18
N LYS A 32 -17.23 -15.13 11.32
CA LYS A 32 -17.02 -16.58 11.37
C LYS A 32 -18.20 -17.33 10.74
N THR A 33 -19.43 -17.02 11.19
CA THR A 33 -20.65 -17.62 10.64
C THR A 33 -20.78 -17.40 9.14
N ALA A 34 -20.48 -16.20 8.65
CA ALA A 34 -20.52 -15.91 7.22
C ALA A 34 -19.43 -16.63 6.41
N CYS A 35 -18.22 -16.80 6.98
CA CYS A 35 -17.15 -17.58 6.37
C CYS A 35 -17.54 -19.05 6.25
N ASP A 36 -18.12 -19.62 7.30
CA ASP A 36 -18.56 -21.03 7.34
C ASP A 36 -19.70 -21.27 6.35
N PHE A 37 -20.69 -20.35 6.28
CA PHE A 37 -21.83 -20.46 5.37
C PHE A 37 -21.44 -20.35 3.89
N LEU A 38 -20.53 -19.44 3.55
CA LEU A 38 -20.09 -19.23 2.16
C LEU A 38 -18.89 -20.09 1.76
N SER A 39 -18.33 -20.87 2.68
CA SER A 39 -17.07 -21.61 2.51
C SER A 39 -15.93 -20.70 2.02
N LEU A 40 -15.80 -19.51 2.62
CA LEU A 40 -14.80 -18.51 2.26
C LEU A 40 -13.78 -18.32 3.38
N SER A 41 -12.53 -18.07 2.99
CA SER A 41 -11.56 -17.51 3.93
C SER A 41 -11.99 -16.11 4.35
N LYS A 42 -11.66 -15.71 5.60
CA LYS A 42 -11.94 -14.36 6.11
C LYS A 42 -11.46 -13.24 5.18
N PRO A 43 -10.25 -13.27 4.59
CA PRO A 43 -9.83 -12.26 3.63
C PRO A 43 -10.70 -12.22 2.37
N GLN A 44 -11.16 -13.38 1.89
CA GLN A 44 -12.04 -13.45 0.73
C GLN A 44 -13.43 -12.92 1.03
N LEU A 45 -13.99 -13.20 2.21
CA LEU A 45 -15.26 -12.61 2.64
C LEU A 45 -15.19 -11.08 2.62
N TYR A 46 -14.13 -10.46 3.16
CA TYR A 46 -14.00 -9.00 3.13
C TYR A 46 -13.88 -8.44 1.71
N ARG A 47 -13.19 -9.14 0.79
CA ARG A 47 -13.15 -8.76 -0.64
C ARG A 47 -14.52 -8.85 -1.30
N GLU A 48 -15.34 -9.84 -0.94
CA GLU A 48 -16.71 -9.97 -1.45
C GLU A 48 -17.64 -8.91 -0.84
N LEU A 49 -17.48 -8.59 0.45
CA LEU A 49 -18.21 -7.52 1.13
C LEU A 49 -17.90 -6.14 0.54
N GLU A 50 -16.65 -5.88 0.13
CA GLU A 50 -16.26 -4.64 -0.56
C GLU A 50 -17.01 -4.46 -1.89
N LYS A 51 -17.31 -5.56 -2.62
CA LYS A 51 -18.11 -5.52 -3.86
C LYS A 51 -19.56 -5.07 -3.64
N VAL A 52 -20.10 -5.25 -2.43
CA VAL A 52 -21.44 -4.76 -2.05
C VAL A 52 -21.37 -3.44 -1.27
N GLY A 53 -20.21 -2.77 -1.25
CA GLY A 53 -20.04 -1.43 -0.68
C GLY A 53 -19.68 -1.39 0.81
N PHE A 54 -19.45 -2.54 1.45
CA PHE A 54 -19.03 -2.55 2.86
C PHE A 54 -17.62 -1.98 3.03
N LYS A 55 -17.46 -1.05 3.97
CA LYS A 55 -16.16 -0.50 4.38
C LYS A 55 -15.96 -0.69 5.87
N SER A 56 -14.77 -1.09 6.26
CA SER A 56 -14.40 -1.17 7.68
C SER A 56 -14.25 0.24 8.26
N GLU A 57 -14.91 0.50 9.39
CA GLU A 57 -14.79 1.76 10.15
C GLU A 57 -13.45 1.89 10.89
N ARG A 58 -12.54 0.93 10.74
CA ARG A 58 -11.26 0.95 11.45
C ARG A 58 -10.46 2.17 11.00
N LYS A 59 -10.37 3.17 11.88
CA LYS A 59 -9.57 4.36 11.67
C LYS A 59 -8.16 3.97 11.23
N GLN A 60 -7.75 4.51 10.10
CA GLN A 60 -6.38 4.39 9.63
C GLN A 60 -5.43 5.02 10.66
N ARG A 61 -4.27 4.40 10.89
CA ARG A 61 -3.25 4.98 11.76
C ARG A 61 -2.87 6.40 11.30
N SER A 62 -2.67 7.29 12.26
CA SER A 62 -2.37 8.71 12.03
C SER A 62 -1.04 8.96 11.31
N ASP A 63 -0.13 7.99 11.35
CA ASP A 63 1.19 8.03 10.73
C ASP A 63 1.28 7.22 9.43
N LYS A 64 0.19 6.56 9.00
CA LYS A 64 0.23 5.77 7.76
C LYS A 64 0.59 6.68 6.58
N GLY A 65 1.69 6.35 5.92
CA GLY A 65 2.22 7.07 4.77
C GLY A 65 3.22 8.17 5.12
N LYS A 66 3.38 8.54 6.40
CA LYS A 66 4.41 9.50 6.80
C LYS A 66 5.80 8.92 6.60
N THR A 67 6.75 9.80 6.29
CA THR A 67 8.15 9.48 6.06
C THR A 67 9.02 10.61 6.59
N VAL A 68 10.21 10.26 7.08
CA VAL A 68 11.24 11.23 7.49
C VAL A 68 12.10 11.69 6.32
N VAL A 69 11.98 11.04 5.16
CA VAL A 69 12.74 11.37 3.94
C VAL A 69 12.02 12.51 3.21
N PRO A 70 12.65 13.69 3.09
CA PRO A 70 12.11 14.80 2.30
C PRO A 70 12.01 14.42 0.81
N THR A 71 11.08 15.05 0.10
CA THR A 71 10.90 14.81 -1.34
C THR A 71 12.14 15.22 -2.13
N GLU A 72 12.79 16.31 -1.72
CA GLU A 72 14.01 16.83 -2.35
C GLU A 72 15.15 15.82 -2.27
N VAL A 73 15.30 15.12 -1.15
CA VAL A 73 16.31 14.05 -0.99
C VAL A 73 16.01 12.89 -1.93
N ALA A 74 14.73 12.50 -2.07
CA ALA A 74 14.34 11.45 -2.99
C ALA A 74 14.63 11.83 -4.46
N GLU A 75 14.35 13.08 -4.83
CA GLU A 75 14.66 13.63 -6.16
C GLU A 75 16.17 13.70 -6.42
N MET A 76 16.97 14.13 -5.45
CA MET A 76 18.43 14.16 -5.57
C MET A 76 18.98 12.75 -5.81
N VAL A 77 18.61 11.77 -5.00
CA VAL A 77 19.05 10.37 -5.18
C VAL A 77 18.57 9.82 -6.53
N GLY A 78 17.32 10.08 -6.90
CA GLY A 78 16.76 9.67 -8.19
C GLY A 78 17.51 10.26 -9.37
N GLY A 79 17.77 11.57 -9.33
CA GLY A 79 18.52 12.32 -10.34
C GLY A 79 19.96 11.84 -10.46
N MET A 80 20.67 11.65 -9.35
CA MET A 80 22.04 11.11 -9.34
C MET A 80 22.12 9.76 -10.06
N VAL A 81 21.20 8.85 -9.75
CA VAL A 81 21.17 7.52 -10.39
C VAL A 81 20.74 7.63 -11.86
N HIS A 82 19.79 8.50 -12.19
CA HIS A 82 19.33 8.73 -13.56
C HIS A 82 20.44 9.28 -14.45
N VAL A 83 21.13 10.34 -14.02
CA VAL A 83 22.27 10.94 -14.74
C VAL A 83 23.44 9.95 -14.89
N ALA A 84 23.67 9.12 -13.87
CA ALA A 84 24.68 8.06 -13.92
C ALA A 84 24.21 6.79 -14.69
N THR A 85 23.00 6.78 -15.24
CA THR A 85 22.55 5.68 -16.10
C THR A 85 22.98 5.96 -17.53
N ARG A 86 23.74 5.03 -18.12
CA ARG A 86 24.19 5.14 -19.52
C ARG A 86 23.02 5.02 -20.48
N ALA A 87 23.20 5.48 -21.72
CA ALA A 87 22.22 5.33 -22.81
C ALA A 87 21.79 3.86 -23.07
N ASN A 88 22.63 2.89 -22.72
CA ASN A 88 22.31 1.46 -22.81
C ASN A 88 21.60 0.89 -21.56
N GLY A 89 21.12 1.75 -20.66
CA GLY A 89 20.38 1.38 -19.44
C GLY A 89 21.24 0.85 -18.28
N LYS A 90 22.56 0.75 -18.45
CA LYS A 90 23.45 0.30 -17.36
C LYS A 90 23.66 1.42 -16.34
N LYS A 91 23.35 1.13 -15.08
CA LYS A 91 23.55 2.05 -13.95
C LYS A 91 25.00 1.98 -13.48
N THR A 92 25.74 3.08 -13.52
CA THR A 92 27.11 3.13 -12.98
C THR A 92 27.14 3.54 -11.51
N LEU A 93 26.09 4.20 -11.01
CA LEU A 93 25.95 4.58 -9.62
C LEU A 93 24.81 3.80 -8.95
N PRO A 94 25.11 2.94 -7.97
CA PRO A 94 24.09 2.32 -7.13
C PRO A 94 23.38 3.35 -6.27
N MET A 95 22.07 3.15 -6.06
CA MET A 95 21.25 4.01 -5.21
C MET A 95 21.71 4.04 -3.75
N THR A 96 22.26 2.93 -3.25
CA THR A 96 22.86 2.85 -1.90
C THR A 96 24.01 3.83 -1.77
N THR A 97 24.92 3.83 -2.73
CA THR A 97 26.08 4.74 -2.77
C THR A 97 25.64 6.20 -2.94
N ALA A 98 24.66 6.48 -3.81
CA ALA A 98 24.10 7.83 -3.95
C ALA A 98 23.51 8.36 -2.63
N LEU A 99 22.80 7.51 -1.88
CA LEU A 99 22.29 7.86 -0.56
C LEU A 99 23.41 8.07 0.47
N GLU A 100 24.41 7.20 0.50
CA GLU A 100 25.58 7.33 1.38
C GLU A 100 26.32 8.65 1.16
N MET A 101 26.48 9.07 -0.10
CA MET A 101 27.06 10.38 -0.44
C MET A 101 26.25 11.54 0.14
N LEU A 102 24.92 11.52 0.02
CA LEU A 102 24.08 12.60 0.58
C LEU A 102 24.01 12.57 2.11
N ILE A 103 24.12 11.39 2.73
CA ILE A 103 24.22 11.27 4.19
C ILE A 103 25.55 11.87 4.66
N ALA A 104 26.66 11.56 3.98
CA ALA A 104 27.97 12.12 4.29
C ALA A 104 28.02 13.64 4.13
N ASP A 105 27.28 14.18 3.16
CA ASP A 105 27.13 15.62 2.90
C ASP A 105 26.09 16.30 3.83
N GLY A 106 25.49 15.57 4.77
CA GLY A 106 24.48 16.10 5.70
C GLY A 106 23.15 16.49 5.06
N LYS A 107 22.91 16.11 3.80
CA LYS A 107 21.71 16.45 3.02
C LYS A 107 20.60 15.41 3.14
N ALA A 108 20.90 14.18 3.57
CA ALA A 108 19.93 13.10 3.70
C ALA A 108 19.87 12.54 5.13
N PRO A 109 18.68 12.14 5.61
CA PRO A 109 18.57 11.45 6.89
C PRO A 109 19.17 10.04 6.80
N LYS A 110 19.67 9.52 7.93
CA LYS A 110 20.20 8.15 8.02
C LYS A 110 19.07 7.12 7.97
N VAL A 111 18.73 6.68 6.76
CA VAL A 111 17.69 5.67 6.49
C VAL A 111 18.18 4.59 5.52
N SER A 112 17.41 3.52 5.37
CA SER A 112 17.73 2.49 4.38
C SER A 112 17.47 2.99 2.95
N ALA A 113 18.24 2.46 1.99
CA ALA A 113 18.01 2.72 0.57
C ALA A 113 16.60 2.28 0.11
N ALA A 114 16.03 1.23 0.72
CA ALA A 114 14.66 0.80 0.44
C ALA A 114 13.61 1.83 0.88
N THR A 115 13.85 2.54 1.99
CA THR A 115 12.98 3.63 2.46
C THR A 115 12.97 4.77 1.44
N VAL A 116 14.15 5.18 0.94
CA VAL A 116 14.27 6.22 -0.07
C VAL A 116 13.64 5.79 -1.39
N ALA A 117 13.88 4.55 -1.85
CA ALA A 117 13.27 4.00 -3.06
C ALA A 117 11.74 4.02 -3.03
N ARG A 118 11.14 3.73 -1.87
CA ARG A 118 9.69 3.82 -1.69
C ARG A 118 9.18 5.25 -1.86
N VAL A 119 9.86 6.23 -1.26
CA VAL A 119 9.50 7.66 -1.37
C VAL A 119 9.70 8.15 -2.80
N MET A 120 10.79 7.72 -3.46
CA MET A 120 11.02 8.00 -4.88
C MET A 120 9.88 7.50 -5.76
N LYS A 121 9.37 6.28 -5.51
CA LYS A 121 8.21 5.74 -6.23
C LYS A 121 6.93 6.52 -5.97
N GLN A 122 6.71 6.97 -4.74
CA GLN A 122 5.55 7.78 -4.36
C GLN A 122 5.56 9.15 -5.05
N ASN A 123 6.75 9.72 -5.24
CA ASN A 123 6.97 11.02 -5.88
C ASN A 123 7.35 10.93 -7.36
N MET A 124 7.21 9.77 -7.99
CA MET A 124 7.48 9.54 -9.42
C MET A 124 8.92 9.85 -9.88
N CYS A 125 9.88 9.91 -8.97
CA CYS A 125 11.29 10.20 -9.26
C CYS A 125 12.20 8.96 -9.16
N HIS A 126 11.63 7.75 -9.17
CA HIS A 126 12.44 6.54 -9.20
C HIS A 126 13.13 6.39 -10.58
N PRO A 127 14.40 5.95 -10.68
CA PRO A 127 15.11 5.80 -11.96
C PRO A 127 14.44 4.88 -13.00
N LYS A 128 13.46 4.07 -12.59
CA LYS A 128 12.64 3.24 -13.49
C LYS A 128 11.40 3.96 -14.04
N GLN A 129 11.03 5.10 -13.44
CA GLN A 129 9.91 5.97 -13.82
C GLN A 129 10.37 7.22 -14.57
N LEU A 130 11.66 7.57 -14.46
CA LEU A 130 12.30 8.67 -15.18
C LEU A 130 12.86 8.27 -16.56
N ALA A 131 12.82 6.97 -16.88
CA ALA A 131 13.34 6.39 -18.11
C ALA A 131 12.22 6.12 -19.12
#